data_AF-A0A7V3CQY9-F1
#
_entry.id   AF-A0A7V3CQY9-F1
#
_cell.length_a   1.000
_cell.length_b   1.000
_cell.length_c   1.000
_cell.angle_alpha   90.00
_cell.angle_beta   90.00
_cell.angle_gamma   90.00
#
_symmetry.space_group_name_H-M   'P 1'
#
loop_
_entity.id
_entity.type
_entity.pdbx_description
1 polymer ?
#
loop_
_entity_poly.entity_id
_entity_poly.type
_entity_poly.pdbx_seq_one_letter_code
_entity_poly.pdbx_strand_id
1 'polypeptide(L)'
;MTTVVLAACFLVSAASPTFAAPSVAGAQASLDSAVARSEAAQAKLDALRIKAAGASAKLDELADRREELRRRADAYSNYLYRNGELDTLLMLMQARDFNEFTSRWTMLSRITADNAQTLIELEKANRAASASAKQLMAQQQAAAAAAVELEAAERAARQQLASSEAALAAYKRKAAARKQTSEAKVTAAVESSPRYKVRGKGAWKTGVASHYSWTFNGRGASGDPIRPDSMMVAHKTLPFGTLVEFKYRGRTAVARVADRGPFTPGRDWDLGPGTARALNFTGVDEVQYRIVGR
;
A
#
# COMPACT_ATOMS: atom_id res chain seq x y z
N MET A 1 -10.12 -60.14 -3.10
CA MET A 1 -10.62 -59.19 -2.09
C MET A 1 -10.21 -57.80 -2.53
N THR A 2 -11.13 -57.02 -3.10
CA THR A 2 -10.83 -55.70 -3.66
C THR A 2 -11.53 -54.66 -2.80
N THR A 3 -10.74 -53.92 -2.02
CA THR A 3 -11.20 -52.87 -1.12
C THR A 3 -11.42 -51.61 -1.94
N VAL A 4 -12.68 -51.22 -2.20
CA VAL A 4 -13.00 -49.93 -2.84
C VAL A 4 -13.27 -48.91 -1.74
N VAL A 5 -12.42 -47.88 -1.66
CA VAL A 5 -12.54 -46.76 -0.71
C VAL A 5 -13.47 -45.71 -1.33
N LEU A 6 -14.67 -45.53 -0.76
CA LEU A 6 -15.55 -44.42 -1.12
C LEU A 6 -15.15 -43.21 -0.28
N ALA A 7 -14.28 -42.33 -0.81
CA ALA A 7 -13.91 -41.08 -0.16
C ALA A 7 -14.89 -39.97 -0.60
N ALA A 8 -15.84 -39.63 0.27
CA ALA A 8 -16.65 -38.42 0.10
C ALA A 8 -15.81 -37.19 0.53
N CYS A 9 -14.93 -36.72 -0.34
CA CYS A 9 -14.23 -35.45 -0.15
C CYS A 9 -15.17 -34.28 -0.44
N PHE A 10 -15.81 -33.75 0.60
CA PHE A 10 -16.38 -32.40 0.57
C PHE A 10 -15.23 -31.38 0.47
N LEU A 11 -14.83 -31.02 -0.75
CA LEU A 11 -14.03 -29.81 -0.99
C LEU A 11 -14.96 -28.61 -0.93
N VAL A 12 -15.23 -28.12 0.28
CA VAL A 12 -15.76 -26.77 0.46
C VAL A 12 -14.64 -25.82 0.01
N SER A 13 -14.76 -25.29 -1.21
CA SER A 13 -13.94 -24.18 -1.68
C SER A 13 -14.28 -22.96 -0.82
N ALA A 14 -13.60 -22.82 0.32
CA ALA A 14 -13.68 -21.63 1.14
C ALA A 14 -13.12 -20.46 0.34
N ALA A 15 -14.00 -19.56 -0.11
CA ALA A 15 -13.60 -18.30 -0.70
C ALA A 15 -12.57 -17.61 0.21
N SER A 16 -11.40 -17.29 -0.35
CA SER A 16 -10.32 -16.63 0.37
C SER A 16 -10.85 -15.33 0.99
N PRO A 17 -10.66 -15.09 2.30
CA PRO A 17 -11.08 -13.84 2.91
C PRO A 17 -10.37 -12.66 2.22
N THR A 18 -11.11 -11.66 1.77
CA THR A 18 -10.56 -10.44 1.19
C THR A 18 -9.78 -9.68 2.25
N PHE A 19 -8.50 -9.40 1.99
CA PHE A 19 -7.65 -8.59 2.86
C PHE A 19 -8.05 -7.12 2.71
N ALA A 20 -8.64 -6.53 3.76
CA ALA A 20 -9.21 -5.19 3.73
C ALA A 20 -8.28 -4.07 4.25
N ALA A 21 -7.01 -4.37 4.55
CA ALA A 21 -6.05 -3.35 4.99
C ALA A 21 -5.30 -2.76 3.77
N PRO A 22 -4.83 -1.49 3.86
CA PRO A 22 -3.98 -0.91 2.82
C PRO A 22 -2.79 -1.82 2.55
N SER A 23 -2.53 -2.08 1.27
CA SER A 23 -1.46 -2.99 0.85
C SER A 23 -0.12 -2.48 1.36
N VAL A 24 0.77 -3.40 1.75
CA VAL A 24 2.14 -3.05 2.18
C VAL A 24 2.84 -2.20 1.12
N ALA A 25 2.62 -2.51 -0.17
CA ALA A 25 3.13 -1.71 -1.28
C ALA A 25 2.62 -0.26 -1.29
N GLY A 26 1.33 -0.04 -0.99
CA GLY A 26 0.76 1.31 -0.89
C GLY A 26 1.31 2.08 0.32
N ALA A 27 1.51 1.41 1.45
CA ALA A 27 2.13 2.01 2.62
C ALA A 27 3.62 2.34 2.40
N GLN A 28 4.35 1.49 1.68
CA GLN A 28 5.74 1.74 1.29
C GLN A 28 5.85 2.97 0.36
N ALA A 29 5.00 3.04 -0.67
CA ALA A 29 4.98 4.20 -1.57
C ALA A 29 4.66 5.52 -0.83
N SER A 30 3.76 5.47 0.16
CA SER A 30 3.47 6.61 1.04
C SER A 30 4.70 7.03 1.84
N LEU A 31 5.43 6.08 2.42
CA LEU A 31 6.68 6.33 3.15
C LEU A 31 7.74 6.96 2.24
N ASP A 32 7.99 6.38 1.06
CA ASP A 32 8.99 6.89 0.12
C ASP A 32 8.67 8.35 -0.29
N SER A 33 7.39 8.65 -0.53
CA SER A 33 6.93 10.02 -0.83
C SER A 33 7.06 10.99 0.35
N ALA A 34 6.95 10.50 1.59
CA ALA A 34 7.09 11.31 2.79
C ALA A 34 8.56 11.63 3.05
N VAL A 35 9.45 10.63 2.92
CA VAL A 35 10.90 10.79 3.01
C VAL A 35 11.39 11.80 1.98
N ALA A 36 11.02 11.65 0.70
CA ALA A 36 11.43 12.59 -0.35
C ALA A 36 10.98 14.04 -0.07
N ARG A 37 9.78 14.24 0.49
CA ARG A 37 9.30 15.57 0.90
C ARG A 37 10.09 16.14 2.07
N SER A 38 10.44 15.31 3.05
CA SER A 38 11.24 15.74 4.21
C SER A 38 12.67 16.13 3.81
N GLU A 39 13.32 15.35 2.95
CA GLU A 39 14.66 15.64 2.42
C GLU A 39 14.68 16.94 1.61
N ALA A 40 13.69 17.13 0.72
CA ALA A 40 13.56 18.37 -0.04
C ALA A 40 13.33 19.60 0.87
N ALA A 41 12.58 19.43 1.96
CA ALA A 41 12.35 20.50 2.93
C ALA A 41 13.63 20.83 3.73
N GLN A 42 14.40 19.82 4.14
CA GLN A 42 15.68 20.00 4.82
C GLN A 42 16.70 20.70 3.91
N ALA A 43 16.82 20.29 2.64
CA ALA A 43 17.68 20.95 1.67
C ALA A 43 17.32 22.44 1.48
N LYS A 44 16.02 22.77 1.47
CA LYS A 44 15.55 24.16 1.41
C LYS A 44 15.92 24.95 2.66
N LEU A 45 15.82 24.34 3.85
CA LEU A 45 16.22 24.96 5.11
C LEU A 45 17.72 25.26 5.13
N ASP A 46 18.56 24.34 4.65
CA ASP A 46 20.00 24.53 4.59
C ASP A 46 20.40 25.63 3.58
N ALA A 47 19.74 25.68 2.43
CA ALA A 47 19.93 26.77 1.48
C ALA A 47 19.53 28.13 2.09
N LEU A 48 18.47 28.19 2.89
CA LEU A 48 18.06 29.40 3.61
C LEU A 48 19.06 29.79 4.71
N ARG A 49 19.62 28.81 5.44
CA ARG A 49 20.67 29.06 6.45
C ARG A 49 21.91 29.68 5.83
N ILE A 50 22.36 29.18 4.69
CA ILE A 50 23.51 29.75 3.96
C ILE A 50 23.21 31.19 3.55
N LYS A 51 22.01 31.46 3.01
CA LYS A 51 21.59 32.82 2.65
C LYS A 51 21.53 33.75 3.86
N ALA A 52 21.00 33.27 4.99
CA ALA A 52 20.91 34.04 6.23
C ALA A 52 22.30 34.36 6.81
N ALA A 53 23.23 33.40 6.78
CA ALA A 53 24.62 33.61 7.17
C ALA A 53 25.31 34.66 6.28
N GLY A 54 25.12 34.57 4.95
CA GLY A 54 25.61 35.58 4.01
C GLY A 54 24.98 36.96 4.22
N ALA A 55 23.70 37.03 4.59
CA ALA A 55 23.04 38.29 4.92
C ALA A 55 23.57 38.89 6.24
N SER A 56 23.89 38.06 7.24
CA SER A 56 24.52 38.51 8.48
C SER A 56 25.91 39.09 8.22
N ALA A 57 26.74 38.40 7.44
CA ALA A 57 28.09 38.88 7.09
C ALA A 57 28.06 40.24 6.37
N LYS A 58 27.07 40.46 5.48
CA LYS A 58 26.86 41.76 4.82
C LYS A 58 26.45 42.87 5.80
N LEU A 59 25.67 42.53 6.82
CA LEU A 59 25.31 43.51 7.87
C LEU A 59 26.52 43.90 8.70
N ASP A 60 27.38 42.94 9.02
CA ASP A 60 28.62 43.19 9.75
C ASP A 60 29.57 44.08 8.91
N GLU A 61 29.73 43.80 7.61
CA GLU A 61 30.51 44.63 6.68
C GLU A 61 29.98 46.08 6.60
N LEU A 62 28.67 46.25 6.52
CA LEU A 62 28.04 47.58 6.50
C LEU A 62 28.19 48.31 7.84
N ALA A 63 28.16 47.57 8.97
CA ALA A 63 28.40 48.13 10.29
C ALA A 63 29.84 48.63 10.42
N ASP A 64 30.82 47.81 10.03
CA ASP A 64 32.24 48.16 10.02
C ASP A 64 32.51 49.38 9.13
N ARG A 65 31.89 49.44 7.94
CA ARG A 65 32.07 50.57 7.02
C ARG A 65 31.53 51.87 7.59
N ARG A 66 30.39 51.81 8.28
CA ARG A 66 29.80 52.98 8.96
C ARG A 66 30.69 53.43 10.11
N GLU A 67 31.24 52.50 10.89
CA GLU A 67 32.13 52.82 12.00
C GLU A 67 33.46 53.41 11.52
N GLU A 68 34.00 52.93 10.41
CA GLU A 68 35.19 53.52 9.77
C GLU A 68 34.93 54.97 9.31
N LEU A 69 33.81 55.23 8.64
CA LEU A 69 33.48 56.60 8.23
C LEU A 69 33.25 57.52 9.42
N ARG A 70 32.62 57.01 10.49
CA ARG A 70 32.46 57.75 11.74
C ARG A 70 33.82 58.08 12.36
N ARG A 71 34.74 57.10 12.47
CA ARG A 71 36.10 57.31 12.95
C ARG A 71 36.86 58.33 12.10
N ARG A 72 36.71 58.30 10.77
CA ARG A 72 37.31 59.30 9.87
C ARG A 72 36.73 60.70 10.08
N ALA A 73 35.41 60.81 10.27
CA ALA A 73 34.76 62.09 10.57
C ALA A 73 35.19 62.63 11.93
N ASP A 74 35.27 61.78 12.96
CA ASP A 74 35.74 62.14 14.30
C ASP A 74 37.22 62.53 14.29
N ALA A 75 38.07 61.82 13.55
CA ALA A 75 39.48 62.16 13.38
C ALA A 75 39.66 63.49 12.66
N TYR A 76 38.87 63.76 11.61
CA TYR A 76 38.84 65.04 10.93
C TYR A 76 38.39 66.17 11.87
N SER A 77 37.30 65.96 12.61
CA SER A 77 36.80 66.89 13.63
C SER A 77 37.85 67.17 14.71
N ASN A 78 38.48 66.14 15.27
CA ASN A 78 39.53 66.27 16.27
C ASN A 78 40.80 66.96 15.73
N TYR A 79 41.16 66.73 14.45
CA TYR A 79 42.23 67.45 13.78
C TYR A 79 41.91 68.95 13.70
N LEU A 80 40.68 69.30 13.31
CA LEU A 80 40.19 70.68 13.29
C LEU A 80 40.20 71.31 14.69
N TYR A 81 39.77 70.59 15.72
CA TYR A 81 39.75 71.13 17.09
C TYR A 81 41.14 71.25 17.73
N ARG A 82 42.03 70.26 17.55
CA ARG A 82 43.39 70.29 18.12
C ARG A 82 44.31 71.30 17.45
N ASN A 83 44.15 71.50 16.14
CA ASN A 83 44.89 72.53 15.41
C ASN A 83 44.16 73.89 15.43
N GLY A 84 42.94 73.92 15.96
CA GLY A 84 42.08 75.10 16.14
C GLY A 84 41.17 75.35 14.93
N GLU A 85 39.92 75.75 15.18
CA GLU A 85 38.98 76.31 14.16
C GLU A 85 39.61 77.47 13.38
N LEU A 86 40.54 78.16 14.05
CA LEU A 86 41.39 79.17 13.45
C LEU A 86 42.20 78.61 12.29
N ASP A 87 42.60 77.35 12.23
CA ASP A 87 43.46 76.81 11.16
C ASP A 87 42.72 76.52 9.84
N THR A 88 41.44 76.14 9.86
CA THR A 88 40.63 76.09 8.61
C THR A 88 40.26 77.49 8.13
N LEU A 89 39.89 78.38 9.05
CA LEU A 89 39.67 79.79 8.72
C LEU A 89 40.97 80.46 8.29
N LEU A 90 42.12 80.14 8.89
CA LEU A 90 43.45 80.59 8.52
C LEU A 90 43.87 79.95 7.20
N MET A 91 43.60 78.67 6.94
CA MET A 91 43.86 78.05 5.64
C MET A 91 43.07 78.75 4.54
N LEU A 92 41.85 79.19 4.83
CA LEU A 92 41.09 80.03 3.93
C LEU A 92 41.70 81.44 3.84
N MET A 93 42.02 82.08 4.97
CA MET A 93 42.58 83.45 5.03
C MET A 93 44.03 83.59 4.54
N GLN A 94 44.81 82.51 4.51
CA GLN A 94 46.17 82.43 3.96
C GLN A 94 46.18 82.21 2.44
N ALA A 95 45.02 82.14 1.80
CA ALA A 95 44.96 82.16 0.34
C ALA A 95 45.60 83.45 -0.19
N ARG A 96 46.46 83.34 -1.21
CA ARG A 96 47.20 84.49 -1.77
C ARG A 96 46.32 85.40 -2.61
N ASP A 97 45.24 84.84 -3.15
CA ASP A 97 44.25 85.55 -3.97
C ASP A 97 42.85 84.93 -3.79
N PHE A 98 41.85 85.60 -4.36
CA PHE A 98 40.45 85.17 -4.31
C PHE A 98 40.21 83.83 -5.01
N ASN A 99 41.01 83.49 -6.02
CA ASN A 99 40.85 82.25 -6.77
C ASN A 99 41.33 81.03 -5.95
N GLU A 100 42.44 81.20 -5.21
CA GLU A 100 42.94 80.21 -4.25
C GLU A 100 41.96 80.03 -3.08
N PHE A 101 41.39 81.12 -2.56
CA PHE A 101 40.36 81.07 -1.50
C PHE A 101 39.15 80.25 -1.93
N THR A 102 38.56 80.58 -3.09
CA THR A 102 37.37 79.90 -3.61
C THR A 102 37.64 78.43 -3.94
N SER A 103 38.83 78.10 -4.42
CA SER A 103 39.26 76.72 -4.65
C SER A 103 39.34 75.92 -3.35
N ARG A 104 39.98 76.47 -2.30
CA ARG A 104 40.07 75.84 -0.97
C ARG A 104 38.70 75.69 -0.32
N TRP A 105 37.85 76.71 -0.40
CA TRP A 105 36.46 76.68 0.09
C TRP A 105 35.63 75.59 -0.60
N THR A 106 35.72 75.51 -1.93
CA THR A 106 34.99 74.51 -2.72
C THR A 106 35.42 73.10 -2.37
N MET A 107 36.72 72.85 -2.18
CA MET A 107 37.24 71.55 -1.77
C MET A 107 36.68 71.12 -0.41
N LEU A 108 36.76 71.99 0.61
CA LEU A 108 36.23 71.70 1.95
C LEU A 108 34.72 71.44 1.92
N SER A 109 33.97 72.27 1.19
CA SER A 109 32.52 72.12 1.05
C SER A 109 32.11 70.82 0.36
N ARG A 110 32.90 70.36 -0.62
CA ARG A 110 32.67 69.06 -1.29
C ARG A 110 32.93 67.88 -0.34
N ILE A 111 34.03 67.91 0.41
CA ILE A 111 34.37 66.80 1.33
C ILE A 111 33.28 66.59 2.39
N THR A 112 32.76 67.67 2.97
CA THR A 112 31.69 67.57 3.98
C THR A 112 30.37 67.10 3.38
N ALA A 113 30.00 67.60 2.20
CA ALA A 113 28.81 67.16 1.47
C ALA A 113 28.90 65.67 1.06
N ASP A 114 30.05 65.23 0.55
CA ASP A 114 30.28 63.84 0.12
C ASP A 114 30.24 62.86 1.30
N ASN A 115 30.83 63.24 2.45
CA ASN A 115 30.77 62.43 3.67
C ASN A 115 29.33 62.29 4.19
N ALA A 116 28.56 63.38 4.19
CA ALA A 116 27.16 63.36 4.62
C ALA A 116 26.29 62.47 3.70
N GLN A 117 26.46 62.59 2.38
CA GLN A 117 25.76 61.73 1.41
C GLN A 117 26.13 60.25 1.57
N THR A 118 27.42 59.95 1.77
CA THR A 118 27.89 58.57 1.96
C THR A 118 27.25 57.93 3.20
N LEU A 119 27.12 58.67 4.30
CA LEU A 119 26.45 58.17 5.51
C LEU A 119 24.96 57.89 5.26
N ILE A 120 24.26 58.78 4.56
CA ILE A 120 22.84 58.59 4.20
C ILE A 120 22.66 57.33 3.34
N GLU A 121 23.50 57.13 2.34
CA GLU A 121 23.43 55.96 1.45
C GLU A 121 23.75 54.66 2.20
N LEU A 122 24.73 54.67 3.12
CA LEU A 122 25.01 53.51 3.97
C LEU A 122 23.88 53.20 4.93
N GLU A 123 23.23 54.21 5.53
CA GLU A 123 22.07 53.97 6.37
C GLU A 123 20.90 53.36 5.58
N LYS A 124 20.65 53.86 4.36
CA LYS A 124 19.65 53.27 3.46
C LYS A 124 20.00 51.81 3.13
N ALA A 125 21.25 51.54 2.75
CA ALA A 125 21.73 50.20 2.47
C ALA A 125 21.59 49.26 3.68
N ASN A 126 21.96 49.72 4.87
CA ASN A 126 21.83 48.95 6.11
C ASN A 126 20.37 48.67 6.48
N ARG A 127 19.46 49.64 6.30
CA ARG A 127 18.02 49.42 6.50
C ARG A 127 17.48 48.38 5.53
N ALA A 128 17.84 48.46 4.24
CA ALA A 128 17.43 47.49 3.23
C ALA A 128 17.99 46.09 3.51
N ALA A 129 19.27 45.99 3.86
CA ALA A 129 19.92 44.74 4.23
C ALA A 129 19.29 44.12 5.49
N SER A 130 18.99 44.91 6.52
CA SER A 130 18.35 44.43 7.75
C SER A 130 16.93 43.96 7.50
N ALA A 131 16.16 44.66 6.66
CA ALA A 131 14.83 44.21 6.24
C ALA A 131 14.91 42.86 5.50
N SER A 132 15.85 42.70 4.57
CA SER A 132 16.06 41.45 3.84
C SER A 132 16.49 40.32 4.79
N ALA A 133 17.40 40.58 5.74
CA ALA A 133 17.82 39.61 6.75
C ALA A 133 16.64 39.16 7.64
N LYS A 134 15.79 40.09 8.08
CA LYS A 134 14.56 39.77 8.83
C LYS A 134 13.62 38.88 8.03
N GLN A 135 13.44 39.17 6.74
CA GLN A 135 12.63 38.33 5.85
C GLN A 135 13.22 36.92 5.70
N LEU A 136 14.54 36.79 5.53
CA LEU A 136 15.21 35.50 5.46
C LEU A 136 15.07 34.70 6.76
N MET A 137 15.22 35.34 7.92
CA MET A 137 15.00 34.69 9.22
C MET A 137 13.54 34.21 9.38
N ALA A 138 12.57 35.03 8.97
CA ALA A 138 11.15 34.63 8.99
C ALA A 138 10.89 33.44 8.05
N GLN A 139 11.48 33.45 6.84
CA GLN A 139 11.41 32.33 5.91
C GLN A 139 12.05 31.06 6.47
N GLN A 140 13.19 31.20 7.16
CA GLN A 140 13.87 30.09 7.83
C GLN A 140 13.01 29.49 8.94
N GLN A 141 12.39 30.32 9.78
CA GLN A 141 11.49 29.85 10.85
C GLN A 141 10.26 29.14 10.28
N ALA A 142 9.63 29.70 9.24
CA ALA A 142 8.50 29.07 8.56
C ALA A 142 8.90 27.74 7.89
N ALA A 143 10.08 27.68 7.25
CA ALA A 143 10.60 26.45 6.66
C ALA A 143 10.95 25.40 7.72
N ALA A 144 11.51 25.80 8.86
CA ALA A 144 11.78 24.90 9.98
C ALA A 144 10.50 24.31 10.57
N ALA A 145 9.45 25.14 10.76
CA ALA A 145 8.14 24.65 11.20
C ALA A 145 7.54 23.64 10.21
N ALA A 146 7.61 23.93 8.90
CA ALA A 146 7.15 23.01 7.87
C ALA A 146 7.95 21.69 7.84
N ALA A 147 9.26 21.73 8.11
CA ALA A 147 10.10 20.53 8.18
C ALA A 147 9.68 19.62 9.35
N VAL A 148 9.38 20.19 10.52
CA VAL A 148 8.89 19.43 11.68
C VAL A 148 7.58 18.70 11.38
N GLU A 149 6.66 19.34 10.66
CA GLU A 149 5.39 18.72 10.24
C GLU A 149 5.64 17.56 9.25
N LEU A 150 6.59 17.71 8.33
CA LEU A 150 6.94 16.66 7.37
C LEU A 150 7.64 15.48 8.06
N GLU A 151 8.50 15.71 9.04
CA GLU A 151 9.10 14.66 9.87
C GLU A 151 8.05 13.94 10.74
N ALA A 152 7.01 14.65 11.20
CA ALA A 152 5.86 14.02 11.85
C ALA A 152 5.06 13.15 10.87
N ALA A 153 4.85 13.62 9.64
CA ALA A 153 4.19 12.85 8.59
C ALA A 153 4.98 11.60 8.18
N GLU A 154 6.31 11.67 8.12
CA GLU A 154 7.18 10.52 7.87
C GLU A 154 7.05 9.47 8.98
N ARG A 155 7.09 9.90 10.25
CA ARG A 155 6.87 9.01 11.40
C ARG A 155 5.52 8.32 11.34
N ALA A 156 4.46 9.04 10.97
CA ALA A 156 3.13 8.47 10.78
C ALA A 156 3.10 7.44 9.62
N ALA A 157 3.76 7.73 8.50
CA ALA A 157 3.86 6.81 7.36
C ALA A 157 4.62 5.52 7.74
N ARG A 158 5.71 5.62 8.53
CA ARG A 158 6.44 4.45 9.07
C ARG A 158 5.54 3.59 9.95
N GLN A 159 4.74 4.21 10.82
CA GLN A 159 3.78 3.48 11.67
C GLN A 159 2.70 2.78 10.83
N GLN A 160 2.20 3.44 9.79
CA GLN A 160 1.25 2.84 8.85
C GLN A 160 1.84 1.60 8.16
N LEU A 161 3.07 1.69 7.65
CA LEU A 161 3.77 0.55 7.06
C LEU A 161 3.89 -0.62 8.04
N ALA A 162 4.38 -0.36 9.27
CA ALA A 162 4.50 -1.37 10.30
C ALA A 162 3.15 -2.04 10.63
N SER A 163 2.07 -1.25 10.71
CA SER A 163 0.72 -1.77 10.93
C SER A 163 0.21 -2.64 9.77
N SER A 164 0.49 -2.24 8.52
CA SER A 164 0.13 -3.00 7.32
C SER A 164 0.88 -4.32 7.24
N GLU A 165 2.16 -4.33 7.59
CA GLU A 165 2.99 -5.55 7.67
C GLU A 165 2.48 -6.51 8.75
N ALA A 166 2.18 -5.99 9.94
CA ALA A 166 1.61 -6.77 11.03
C ALA A 166 0.24 -7.38 10.65
N ALA A 167 -0.62 -6.60 9.98
CA ALA A 167 -1.90 -7.08 9.47
C ALA A 167 -1.74 -8.20 8.44
N LEU A 168 -0.78 -8.06 7.51
CA LEU A 168 -0.47 -9.09 6.52
C LEU A 168 0.04 -10.38 7.19
N ALA A 169 0.90 -10.27 8.20
CA ALA A 169 1.39 -11.41 8.96
C ALA A 169 0.24 -12.13 9.70
N ALA A 170 -0.65 -11.38 10.35
CA ALA A 170 -1.82 -11.93 11.03
C ALA A 170 -2.79 -12.62 10.06
N TYR A 171 -3.00 -12.03 8.88
CA TYR A 171 -3.81 -12.64 7.81
C TYR A 171 -3.21 -13.98 7.35
N LYS A 172 -1.88 -14.01 7.06
CA LYS A 172 -1.18 -15.23 6.66
C LYS A 172 -1.30 -16.34 7.71
N ARG A 173 -1.19 -16.01 9.00
CA ARG A 173 -1.39 -16.96 10.11
C ARG A 173 -2.82 -17.53 10.13
N LYS A 174 -3.84 -16.67 10.02
CA LYS A 174 -5.25 -17.10 9.96
C LYS A 174 -5.53 -17.98 8.75
N ALA A 175 -4.96 -17.66 7.58
CA ALA A 175 -5.10 -18.45 6.36
C ALA A 175 -4.46 -19.84 6.51
N ALA A 176 -3.25 -19.92 7.09
CA ALA A 176 -2.56 -21.19 7.36
C ALA A 176 -3.35 -22.07 8.33
N ALA A 177 -3.87 -21.50 9.42
CA ALA A 177 -4.70 -22.21 10.38
C ALA A 177 -5.98 -22.76 9.74
N ARG A 178 -6.69 -21.96 8.91
CA ARG A 178 -7.88 -22.43 8.17
C ARG A 178 -7.57 -23.59 7.24
N LYS A 179 -6.43 -23.55 6.54
CA LYS A 179 -6.00 -24.63 5.65
C LYS A 179 -5.79 -25.93 6.45
N GLN A 180 -5.06 -25.87 7.56
CA GLN A 180 -4.86 -27.01 8.47
C GLN A 180 -6.18 -27.54 9.04
N THR A 181 -7.10 -26.67 9.49
CA THR A 181 -8.42 -27.11 9.97
C THR A 181 -9.23 -27.77 8.86
N SER A 182 -9.18 -27.26 7.62
CA SER A 182 -9.89 -27.87 6.49
C SER A 182 -9.31 -29.23 6.11
N GLU A 183 -7.99 -29.37 6.10
CA GLU A 183 -7.30 -30.64 5.85
C GLU A 183 -7.62 -31.66 6.95
N ALA A 184 -7.57 -31.26 8.22
CA ALA A 184 -7.92 -32.10 9.37
C ALA A 184 -9.42 -32.51 9.36
N LYS A 185 -10.31 -31.63 8.90
CA LYS A 185 -11.75 -31.93 8.81
C LYS A 185 -12.05 -32.90 7.66
N VAL A 186 -11.30 -32.81 6.55
CA VAL A 186 -11.40 -33.77 5.43
C VAL A 186 -10.85 -35.13 5.85
N THR A 187 -9.70 -35.21 6.53
CA THR A 187 -9.16 -36.49 7.01
C THR A 187 -10.09 -37.15 8.04
N ALA A 188 -10.62 -36.38 8.99
CA ALA A 188 -11.57 -36.90 9.98
C ALA A 188 -12.87 -37.40 9.34
N ALA A 189 -13.40 -36.71 8.32
CA ALA A 189 -14.60 -37.14 7.60
C ALA A 189 -14.39 -38.41 6.76
N VAL A 190 -13.18 -38.62 6.23
CA VAL A 190 -12.81 -39.86 5.52
C VAL A 190 -12.70 -41.04 6.49
N GLU A 191 -12.17 -40.82 7.70
CA GLU A 191 -12.04 -41.86 8.71
C GLU A 191 -13.37 -42.24 9.38
N SER A 192 -14.27 -41.28 9.60
CA SER A 192 -15.57 -41.52 10.25
C SER A 192 -16.66 -42.08 9.32
N SER A 193 -16.37 -42.26 8.03
CA SER A 193 -17.36 -42.78 7.07
C SER A 193 -17.56 -44.29 7.26
N PRO A 194 -18.80 -44.78 7.49
CA PRO A 194 -19.04 -46.21 7.71
C PRO A 194 -18.67 -47.01 6.46
N ARG A 195 -17.67 -47.90 6.57
CA ARG A 195 -17.33 -48.87 5.52
C ARG A 195 -18.45 -49.90 5.40
N TYR A 196 -19.45 -49.63 4.55
CA TYR A 196 -20.53 -50.57 4.31
C TYR A 196 -20.01 -51.78 3.52
N LYS A 197 -19.87 -52.94 4.19
CA LYS A 197 -19.64 -54.23 3.52
C LYS A 197 -20.95 -54.68 2.88
N VAL A 198 -21.17 -54.25 1.64
CA VAL A 198 -22.32 -54.62 0.82
C VAL A 198 -22.26 -56.13 0.53
N ARG A 199 -22.98 -56.97 1.28
CA ARG A 199 -23.22 -58.38 0.94
C ARG A 199 -24.61 -58.52 0.31
N GLY A 200 -24.71 -58.32 -1.01
CA GLY A 200 -25.94 -58.65 -1.73
C GLY A 200 -26.15 -60.17 -1.79
N LYS A 201 -27.32 -60.66 -1.36
CA LYS A 201 -27.70 -62.09 -1.44
C LYS A 201 -28.37 -62.47 -2.79
N GLY A 202 -28.55 -61.53 -3.71
CA GLY A 202 -29.19 -61.75 -5.01
C GLY A 202 -28.24 -62.22 -6.11
N ALA A 203 -28.77 -63.00 -7.06
CA ALA A 203 -28.09 -63.35 -8.29
C ALA A 203 -27.83 -62.09 -9.16
N TRP A 204 -26.70 -62.08 -9.86
CA TRP A 204 -26.38 -61.03 -10.82
C TRP A 204 -27.29 -61.15 -12.05
N LYS A 205 -27.84 -60.02 -12.48
CA LYS A 205 -28.62 -59.86 -13.71
C LYS A 205 -27.89 -58.91 -14.65
N THR A 206 -28.15 -59.02 -15.93
CA THR A 206 -27.70 -58.04 -16.94
C THR A 206 -28.85 -57.10 -17.29
N GLY A 207 -28.52 -55.85 -17.61
CA GLY A 207 -29.46 -54.85 -18.06
C GLY A 207 -28.73 -53.71 -18.75
N VAL A 208 -29.42 -53.01 -19.65
CA VAL A 208 -28.84 -51.89 -20.40
C VAL A 208 -28.96 -50.62 -19.57
N ALA A 209 -27.84 -49.92 -19.38
CA ALA A 209 -27.80 -48.66 -18.66
C ALA A 209 -27.45 -47.48 -19.59
N SER A 210 -28.01 -46.31 -19.29
CA SER A 210 -27.46 -45.01 -19.69
C SER A 210 -27.02 -44.22 -18.46
N HIS A 211 -26.56 -42.98 -18.62
CA HIS A 211 -26.18 -42.13 -17.50
C HIS A 211 -26.66 -40.68 -17.68
N TYR A 212 -26.86 -40.00 -16.55
CA TYR A 212 -27.05 -38.56 -16.51
C TYR A 212 -25.74 -37.84 -16.86
N SER A 213 -25.83 -36.59 -17.33
CA SER A 213 -24.63 -35.76 -17.55
C SER A 213 -23.79 -35.66 -16.26
N TRP A 214 -22.46 -35.65 -16.41
CA TRP A 214 -21.52 -35.62 -15.29
C TRP A 214 -21.65 -34.35 -14.43
N THR A 215 -22.19 -33.29 -15.00
CA THR A 215 -22.46 -31.98 -14.37
C THR A 215 -23.94 -31.79 -14.02
N PHE A 216 -24.78 -32.83 -14.16
CA PHE A 216 -26.21 -32.73 -13.88
C PHE A 216 -26.45 -32.29 -12.43
N ASN A 217 -27.34 -31.31 -12.29
CA ASN A 217 -27.80 -30.81 -11.01
C ASN A 217 -29.32 -30.59 -11.11
N GLY A 218 -30.09 -31.24 -10.25
CA GLY A 218 -31.55 -31.23 -10.33
C GLY A 218 -32.19 -31.89 -9.12
N ARG A 219 -33.45 -32.31 -9.25
CA ARG A 219 -34.19 -33.03 -8.19
C ARG A 219 -34.82 -34.28 -8.79
N GLY A 220 -34.59 -35.43 -8.16
CA GLY A 220 -35.14 -36.70 -8.60
C GLY A 220 -36.59 -36.89 -8.13
N ALA A 221 -37.30 -37.84 -8.72
CA ALA A 221 -38.68 -38.18 -8.37
C ALA A 221 -38.87 -38.67 -6.92
N SER A 222 -37.80 -39.08 -6.23
CA SER A 222 -37.83 -39.35 -4.78
C SER A 222 -37.94 -38.08 -3.92
N GLY A 223 -37.74 -36.90 -4.51
CA GLY A 223 -37.65 -35.62 -3.80
C GLY A 223 -36.22 -35.23 -3.44
N ASP A 224 -35.25 -36.14 -3.47
CA ASP A 224 -33.85 -35.82 -3.15
C ASP A 224 -33.15 -35.03 -4.27
N PRO A 225 -32.28 -34.06 -3.93
CA PRO A 225 -31.46 -33.38 -4.93
C PRO A 225 -30.48 -34.35 -5.58
N ILE A 226 -30.38 -34.30 -6.91
CA ILE A 226 -29.36 -35.01 -7.67
C ILE A 226 -28.25 -34.01 -7.96
N ARG A 227 -27.05 -34.32 -7.50
CA ARG A 227 -25.84 -33.53 -7.64
C ARG A 227 -24.77 -34.30 -8.42
N PRO A 228 -23.70 -33.62 -8.89
CA PRO A 228 -22.62 -34.27 -9.63
C PRO A 228 -21.95 -35.44 -8.87
N ASP A 229 -21.98 -35.45 -7.55
CA ASP A 229 -21.43 -36.52 -6.68
C ASP A 229 -22.45 -37.58 -6.25
N SER A 230 -23.69 -37.51 -6.73
CA SER A 230 -24.77 -38.38 -6.25
C SER A 230 -24.64 -39.83 -6.70
N MET A 231 -24.52 -40.74 -5.72
CA MET A 231 -24.55 -42.20 -5.90
C MET A 231 -26.00 -42.71 -5.97
N MET A 232 -26.67 -42.39 -7.07
CA MET A 232 -28.06 -42.75 -7.32
C MET A 232 -28.28 -43.37 -8.71
N VAL A 233 -29.45 -43.98 -8.90
CA VAL A 233 -29.94 -44.46 -10.20
C VAL A 233 -31.42 -44.18 -10.37
N ALA A 234 -31.89 -44.14 -11.62
CA ALA A 234 -33.30 -44.17 -11.97
C ALA A 234 -33.72 -45.60 -12.35
N HIS A 235 -34.92 -46.00 -11.92
CA HIS A 235 -35.54 -47.26 -12.33
C HIS A 235 -37.07 -47.11 -12.43
N LYS A 236 -37.68 -47.82 -13.38
CA LYS A 236 -39.10 -47.70 -13.73
C LYS A 236 -40.03 -48.02 -12.56
N THR A 237 -39.76 -49.13 -11.87
CA THR A 237 -40.73 -49.74 -10.93
C THR A 237 -40.16 -50.04 -9.54
N LEU A 238 -38.85 -49.91 -9.32
CA LEU A 238 -38.27 -50.30 -8.03
C LEU A 238 -38.60 -49.24 -6.97
N PRO A 239 -38.88 -49.63 -5.72
CA PRO A 239 -39.13 -48.68 -4.65
C PRO A 239 -37.96 -47.70 -4.48
N PHE A 240 -38.25 -46.44 -4.20
CA PHE A 240 -37.21 -45.48 -3.86
C PHE A 240 -36.46 -45.91 -2.59
N GLY A 241 -35.16 -45.64 -2.57
CA GLY A 241 -34.25 -46.08 -1.51
C GLY A 241 -33.66 -47.47 -1.71
N THR A 242 -34.17 -48.27 -2.67
CA THR A 242 -33.58 -49.59 -2.97
C THR A 242 -32.10 -49.43 -3.34
N LEU A 243 -31.23 -50.18 -2.68
CA LEU A 243 -29.80 -50.24 -2.95
C LEU A 243 -29.50 -51.30 -4.00
N VAL A 244 -28.84 -50.87 -5.06
CA VAL A 244 -28.47 -51.71 -6.20
C VAL A 244 -26.97 -51.63 -6.37
N GLU A 245 -26.33 -52.80 -6.44
CA GLU A 245 -24.92 -52.91 -6.75
C GLU A 245 -24.78 -53.17 -8.24
N PHE A 246 -23.96 -52.34 -8.89
CA PHE A 246 -23.63 -52.43 -10.30
C PHE A 246 -22.19 -52.87 -10.47
N LYS A 247 -21.92 -53.60 -11.53
CA LYS A 247 -20.60 -54.00 -11.99
C LYS A 247 -20.46 -53.71 -13.47
N TYR A 248 -19.40 -52.99 -13.82
CA TYR A 248 -19.07 -52.62 -15.18
C TYR A 248 -17.55 -52.56 -15.34
N ARG A 249 -17.00 -53.26 -16.35
CA ARG A 249 -15.55 -53.29 -16.69
C ARG A 249 -14.62 -53.44 -15.47
N GLY A 250 -14.92 -54.40 -14.59
CA GLY A 250 -14.11 -54.70 -13.41
C GLY A 250 -14.29 -53.75 -12.22
N ARG A 251 -15.12 -52.70 -12.36
CA ARG A 251 -15.48 -51.77 -11.29
C ARG A 251 -16.85 -52.09 -10.71
N THR A 252 -17.04 -51.80 -9.43
CA THR A 252 -18.30 -52.00 -8.72
C THR A 252 -18.71 -50.73 -7.99
N ALA A 253 -20.00 -50.42 -8.00
CA ALA A 253 -20.56 -49.29 -7.28
C ALA A 253 -21.94 -49.64 -6.73
N VAL A 254 -22.27 -49.14 -5.54
CA VAL A 254 -23.62 -49.21 -5.01
C VAL A 254 -24.28 -47.86 -5.12
N ALA A 255 -25.51 -47.87 -5.61
CA ALA A 255 -26.31 -46.68 -5.78
C ALA A 255 -27.74 -46.94 -5.33
N ARG A 256 -28.40 -45.90 -4.84
CA ARG A 256 -29.81 -45.96 -4.42
C ARG A 256 -30.74 -45.56 -5.55
N VAL A 257 -31.89 -46.22 -5.65
CA VAL A 257 -32.97 -45.79 -6.56
C VAL A 257 -33.55 -44.49 -6.02
N ALA A 258 -33.37 -43.39 -6.75
CA ALA A 258 -33.84 -42.06 -6.33
C ALA A 258 -34.63 -41.31 -7.41
N ASP A 259 -34.80 -41.90 -8.59
CA ASP A 259 -35.55 -41.30 -9.69
C ASP A 259 -36.30 -42.35 -10.54
N ARG A 260 -37.15 -41.88 -11.47
CA ARG A 260 -37.95 -42.70 -12.38
C ARG A 260 -37.45 -42.60 -13.81
N GLY A 261 -37.56 -43.70 -14.55
CA GLY A 261 -37.00 -43.86 -15.89
C GLY A 261 -36.14 -45.13 -15.96
N PRO A 262 -35.39 -45.34 -17.05
CA PRO A 262 -35.43 -44.59 -18.30
C PRO A 262 -36.75 -44.80 -19.05
N PHE A 263 -37.30 -43.77 -19.68
CA PHE A 263 -38.51 -43.89 -20.52
C PHE A 263 -38.21 -44.28 -21.97
N THR A 264 -36.93 -44.41 -22.32
CA THR A 264 -36.48 -44.93 -23.62
C THR A 264 -36.62 -46.46 -23.66
N PRO A 265 -37.26 -47.04 -24.71
CA PRO A 265 -37.31 -48.49 -24.90
C PRO A 265 -35.91 -49.12 -24.95
N GLY A 266 -35.77 -50.33 -24.42
CA GLY A 266 -34.49 -51.07 -24.41
C GLY A 266 -33.47 -50.63 -23.37
N ARG A 267 -33.83 -49.72 -22.44
CA ARG A 267 -32.99 -49.35 -21.29
C ARG A 267 -33.67 -49.72 -19.97
N ASP A 268 -32.86 -50.19 -19.04
CA ASP A 268 -33.28 -50.65 -17.71
C ASP A 268 -32.90 -49.66 -16.61
N TRP A 269 -31.77 -48.96 -16.78
CA TRP A 269 -31.20 -48.09 -15.75
C TRP A 269 -30.71 -46.76 -16.31
N ASP A 270 -30.88 -45.67 -15.55
CA ASP A 270 -30.08 -44.46 -15.72
C ASP A 270 -29.18 -44.26 -14.51
N LEU A 271 -27.87 -44.27 -14.73
CA LEU A 271 -26.87 -44.06 -13.70
C LEU A 271 -26.74 -42.57 -13.39
N GLY A 272 -26.87 -42.22 -12.11
CA GLY A 272 -26.61 -40.86 -11.63
C GLY A 272 -25.15 -40.45 -11.84
N PRO A 273 -24.84 -39.14 -11.78
CA PRO A 273 -23.52 -38.63 -12.14
C PRO A 273 -22.39 -39.28 -11.34
N GLY A 274 -22.54 -39.40 -10.01
CA GLY A 274 -21.55 -40.02 -9.13
C GLY A 274 -21.37 -41.52 -9.41
N THR A 275 -22.48 -42.24 -9.63
CA THR A 275 -22.48 -43.68 -9.95
C THR A 275 -21.75 -43.96 -11.26
N ALA A 276 -22.03 -43.16 -12.30
CA ALA A 276 -21.36 -43.28 -13.59
C ALA A 276 -19.84 -43.05 -13.47
N ARG A 277 -19.39 -42.06 -12.66
CA ARG A 277 -17.94 -41.86 -12.44
C ARG A 277 -17.29 -43.02 -11.73
N ALA A 278 -17.94 -43.53 -10.69
CA ALA A 278 -17.40 -44.64 -9.91
C ALA A 278 -17.16 -45.87 -10.80
N LEU A 279 -18.09 -46.13 -11.72
CA LEU A 279 -17.99 -47.22 -12.69
C LEU A 279 -17.16 -46.89 -13.93
N ASN A 280 -16.76 -45.64 -14.12
CA ASN A 280 -16.19 -45.13 -15.38
C ASN A 280 -17.06 -45.47 -16.59
N PHE A 281 -18.37 -45.25 -16.43
CA PHE A 281 -19.39 -45.56 -17.42
C PHE A 281 -19.71 -44.33 -18.28
N THR A 282 -19.78 -44.51 -19.60
CA THR A 282 -20.09 -43.45 -20.57
C THR A 282 -20.96 -44.00 -21.70
N GLY A 283 -21.93 -43.22 -22.17
CA GLY A 283 -22.81 -43.60 -23.26
C GLY A 283 -23.94 -44.54 -22.81
N VAL A 284 -24.15 -45.61 -23.57
CA VAL A 284 -25.17 -46.64 -23.31
C VAL A 284 -24.51 -48.01 -23.51
N ASP A 285 -24.58 -48.88 -22.52
CA ASP A 285 -23.92 -50.19 -22.54
C ASP A 285 -24.58 -51.14 -21.53
N GLU A 286 -24.27 -52.43 -21.63
CA GLU A 286 -24.74 -53.45 -20.70
C GLU A 286 -23.97 -53.37 -19.38
N VAL A 287 -24.71 -53.44 -18.26
CA VAL A 287 -24.16 -53.52 -16.91
C VAL A 287 -24.68 -54.75 -16.19
N GLN A 288 -23.85 -55.34 -15.34
CA GLN A 288 -24.31 -56.35 -14.39
C GLN A 288 -24.84 -55.64 -13.15
N TYR A 289 -26.00 -56.04 -12.63
CA TYR A 289 -26.56 -55.49 -11.41
C TYR A 289 -27.14 -56.56 -10.50
N ARG A 290 -27.23 -56.25 -9.21
CA ARG A 290 -28.00 -57.02 -8.23
C ARG A 290 -28.60 -56.11 -7.18
N ILE A 291 -29.78 -56.47 -6.69
CA ILE A 291 -30.42 -55.76 -5.58
C ILE A 291 -29.76 -56.22 -4.27
N VAL A 292 -29.28 -55.27 -3.49
CA VAL A 292 -28.58 -55.54 -2.23
C VAL A 292 -29.53 -55.50 -1.05
N GLY A 293 -30.46 -54.54 -1.05
CA GLY A 293 -31.38 -54.29 0.05
C GLY A 293 -32.11 -52.96 -0.11
N ARG A 294 -32.74 -52.50 0.96
CA ARG A 294 -33.35 -51.18 1.08
C ARG A 294 -32.81 -50.52 2.35
#